data_AF-A0A060CKW6-F1
#
_entry.id   AF-A0A060CKW6-F1
#
_cell.length_a   1.000
_cell.length_b   1.000
_cell.length_c   1.000
_cell.angle_alpha   90.00
_cell.angle_beta   90.00
_cell.angle_gamma   90.00
#
_symmetry.space_group_name_H-M   'P 1'
#
loop_
_entity.id
_entity.type
_entity.pdbx_description
1 polymer ?
#
loop_
_entity_poly.entity_id
_entity_poly.type
_entity_poly.pdbx_seq_one_letter_code
_entity_poly.pdbx_strand_id
1 'polypeptide(L)'
;MKRFHTVILLAILGFAFLTRMWRVNYPASYVFDEVYHAVTAKLIAHNDPRAFEWWNPAPEPDTAVDWLHPPLAKYTQALSILLLGEIAWGAT
;
A
#
# COMPACT_ATOMS: atom_id res chain seq x y z
N MET A 1 -1.24 -26.07 28.50
CA MET A 1 -1.89 -26.12 27.17
C MET A 1 -2.10 -24.76 26.51
N LYS A 2 -2.75 -23.75 27.12
CA LYS A 2 -2.99 -22.44 26.48
C LYS A 2 -1.72 -21.74 25.97
N ARG A 3 -0.65 -21.71 26.78
CA ARG A 3 0.65 -21.12 26.40
C ARG A 3 1.25 -21.73 25.12
N PHE A 4 1.12 -23.04 24.92
CA PHE A 4 1.66 -23.73 23.75
C PHE A 4 0.93 -23.31 22.46
N HIS A 5 -0.40 -23.21 22.50
CA HIS A 5 -1.20 -22.74 21.37
C HIS A 5 -0.89 -21.28 21.03
N THR A 6 -0.70 -20.42 22.05
CA THR A 6 -0.28 -19.03 21.85
C THR A 6 1.09 -18.95 21.17
N VAL A 7 2.06 -19.76 21.61
CA VAL A 7 3.39 -19.80 20.98
C VAL A 7 3.31 -20.25 19.53
N ILE A 8 2.54 -21.30 19.23
CA ILE A 8 2.33 -21.77 17.85
C ILE A 8 1.68 -20.68 17.00
N LEU A 9 0.63 -20.02 17.51
CA LEU A 9 -0.05 -18.95 16.79
C LEU A 9 0.91 -17.81 16.47
N LEU A 10 1.71 -17.37 17.45
CA LEU A 10 2.72 -16.33 17.24
C LEU A 10 3.78 -16.75 16.21
N ALA A 11 4.20 -18.02 16.23
CA ALA A 11 5.13 -18.54 15.24
C ALA A 11 4.52 -18.52 13.82
N ILE A 12 3.25 -18.91 13.67
CA ILE A 12 2.54 -18.87 12.39
C ILE A 12 2.39 -17.43 11.90
N LEU A 13 1.94 -16.51 12.76
CA LEU A 13 1.79 -15.10 12.41
C LEU A 13 3.13 -14.45 12.07
N GLY A 14 4.17 -14.75 12.83
CA GLY A 14 5.53 -14.27 12.55
C GLY A 14 6.06 -14.79 11.22
N PHE A 15 5.90 -16.09 10.94
CA PHE A 15 6.29 -16.67 9.65
C PHE A 15 5.51 -16.06 8.48
N ALA A 16 4.18 -15.93 8.61
CA ALA A 16 3.32 -15.31 7.60
C ALA A 16 3.71 -13.85 7.34
N PHE A 17 3.97 -13.07 8.39
CA PHE A 17 4.41 -11.68 8.25
C PHE A 17 5.77 -11.58 7.55
N LEU A 18 6.77 -12.33 8.02
CA LEU A 18 8.12 -12.29 7.44
C LEU A 18 8.13 -12.70 5.97
N THR A 19 7.39 -13.76 5.62
CA THR A 19 7.28 -14.21 4.22
C THR A 19 6.49 -13.23 3.35
N ARG A 20 5.46 -12.57 3.88
CA ARG A 20 4.70 -11.54 3.16
C ARG A 20 5.51 -10.28 2.89
N MET A 21 6.35 -9.90 3.85
CA MET A 21 7.24 -8.73 3.76
C MET A 21 8.51 -9.01 2.96
N TRP A 22 8.89 -10.28 2.80
CA TRP A 22 10.05 -10.68 2.01
C TRP A 22 9.89 -10.22 0.56
N ARG A 23 10.80 -9.35 0.11
CA ARG A 23 10.84 -8.80 -1.26
C ARG A 23 9.63 -7.95 -1.65
N VAL A 24 9.00 -7.26 -0.70
CA VAL A 24 7.97 -6.26 -1.03
C VAL A 24 8.45 -5.18 -2.00
N ASN A 25 9.76 -4.90 -2.02
CA ASN A 25 10.39 -3.95 -2.93
C ASN A 25 10.78 -4.53 -4.31
N TYR A 26 10.33 -5.74 -4.65
CA TYR A 26 10.64 -6.40 -5.91
C TYR A 26 9.37 -6.95 -6.58
N PRO A 27 9.13 -6.64 -7.88
CA PRO A 27 9.96 -5.82 -8.75
C PRO A 27 9.92 -4.32 -8.37
N ALA A 28 10.90 -3.55 -8.84
CA ALA A 28 11.00 -2.10 -8.58
C ALA A 28 10.07 -1.29 -9.51
N SER A 29 8.89 -1.83 -9.81
CA SER A 29 7.87 -1.29 -10.70
C SER A 29 6.50 -1.68 -10.16
N TYR A 30 5.48 -0.89 -10.42
CA TYR A 30 4.12 -1.26 -10.02
C TYR A 30 3.69 -2.58 -10.66
N VAL A 31 2.98 -3.39 -9.88
CA VAL A 31 2.38 -4.65 -10.36
C VAL A 31 0.89 -4.66 -10.03
N PHE A 32 0.07 -5.16 -10.97
CA PHE A 32 -1.39 -5.25 -10.81
C PHE A 32 -2.02 -3.90 -10.44
N ASP A 33 -2.73 -3.84 -9.31
CA ASP A 33 -3.50 -2.67 -8.91
C ASP A 33 -2.66 -1.57 -8.25
N GLU A 34 -1.35 -1.78 -8.07
CA GLU A 34 -0.43 -0.76 -7.56
C GLU A 34 -0.38 0.48 -8.47
N VAL A 35 -0.56 0.29 -9.79
CA VAL A 35 -0.65 1.39 -10.76
C VAL A 35 -1.83 2.34 -10.48
N TYR A 36 -2.77 1.94 -9.63
CA TYR A 36 -3.90 2.77 -9.21
C TYR A 36 -3.81 3.16 -7.74
N HIS A 37 -3.61 2.17 -6.86
CA HIS A 37 -3.64 2.37 -5.42
C HIS A 37 -2.44 3.15 -4.90
N ALA A 38 -1.22 2.76 -5.29
CA ALA A 38 0.00 3.40 -4.79
C ALA A 38 0.06 4.86 -5.26
N VAL A 39 -0.25 5.10 -6.53
CA VAL A 39 -0.28 6.44 -7.14
C VAL A 39 -1.33 7.34 -6.48
N THR A 40 -2.54 6.82 -6.25
CA THR A 40 -3.59 7.60 -5.56
C THR A 40 -3.22 7.86 -4.10
N ALA A 41 -2.59 6.89 -3.41
CA ALA A 41 -2.12 7.09 -2.05
C ALA A 41 -1.02 8.17 -1.95
N LYS A 42 -0.13 8.26 -2.95
CA LYS A 42 0.83 9.38 -3.03
C LYS A 42 0.12 10.72 -3.15
N LEU A 43 -0.87 10.85 -4.04
CA LEU A 43 -1.67 12.08 -4.16
C LEU A 43 -2.32 12.46 -2.82
N ILE A 44 -2.90 11.49 -2.11
CA ILE A 44 -3.47 11.70 -0.77
C ILE A 44 -2.41 12.15 0.23
N ALA A 45 -1.23 11.52 0.24
CA ALA A 45 -0.12 11.89 1.11
C ALA A 45 0.36 13.34 0.86
N HIS A 46 0.28 13.80 -0.39
CA HIS A 46 0.57 15.18 -0.79
C HIS A 46 -0.60 16.16 -0.62
N ASN A 47 -1.72 15.71 -0.05
CA ASN A 47 -2.95 16.50 0.06
C ASN A 47 -3.41 17.09 -1.29
N ASP A 48 -3.24 16.30 -2.36
CA ASP A 48 -3.60 16.68 -3.73
C ASP A 48 -5.05 16.26 -4.02
N PRO A 49 -5.96 17.21 -4.35
CA PRO A 49 -7.36 16.92 -4.60
C PRO A 49 -7.59 15.98 -5.79
N ARG A 50 -6.62 15.88 -6.71
CA ARG A 50 -6.69 14.98 -7.88
C ARG A 50 -6.89 13.53 -7.49
N ALA A 51 -6.57 13.14 -6.26
CA ALA A 51 -6.84 11.81 -5.71
C ALA A 51 -8.34 11.40 -5.76
N PHE A 52 -9.25 12.37 -5.84
CA PHE A 52 -10.69 12.17 -5.82
C PHE A 52 -11.39 12.65 -7.10
N GLU A 53 -10.61 13.04 -8.11
CA GLU A 53 -11.10 13.64 -9.35
C GLU A 53 -10.86 12.71 -10.53
N TRP A 54 -11.91 12.28 -11.21
CA TRP A 54 -11.85 11.28 -12.29
C TRP A 54 -11.42 11.85 -13.65
N TRP A 55 -11.36 13.17 -13.79
CA TRP A 55 -11.12 13.87 -15.06
C TRP A 55 -9.66 14.32 -15.26
N ASN A 56 -8.80 14.13 -14.27
CA ASN A 56 -7.39 14.49 -14.40
C ASN A 56 -6.62 13.48 -15.25
N PRO A 57 -5.55 13.93 -15.94
CA PRO A 57 -4.62 13.00 -16.58
C PRO A 57 -3.95 12.09 -15.54
N ALA A 58 -3.46 10.95 -16.01
CA ALA A 58 -2.68 10.02 -15.21
C ALA A 58 -1.50 10.73 -14.51
N PRO A 59 -1.27 10.53 -13.20
CA PRO A 59 -0.17 11.18 -12.47
C PRO A 59 1.22 10.67 -12.90
N GLU A 60 1.31 9.39 -13.29
CA GLU A 60 2.53 8.72 -13.75
C GLU A 60 2.23 7.91 -15.05
N PRO A 61 3.25 7.57 -15.87
CA PRO A 61 3.05 6.75 -17.08
C PRO A 61 2.42 5.39 -16.77
N ASP A 62 1.44 4.96 -17.58
CA ASP A 62 0.73 3.68 -17.43
C ASP A 62 0.00 3.51 -16.08
N THR A 63 -0.45 4.62 -15.47
CA THR A 63 -1.19 4.65 -14.20
C THR A 63 -2.54 5.34 -14.32
N ALA A 64 -3.38 5.24 -13.29
CA ALA A 64 -4.57 6.08 -13.17
C ALA A 64 -4.95 6.31 -11.72
N VAL A 65 -5.80 7.30 -11.45
CA VAL A 65 -6.36 7.51 -10.10
C VAL A 65 -7.52 6.54 -9.88
N ASP A 66 -7.51 5.81 -8.77
CA ASP A 66 -8.67 5.01 -8.34
C ASP A 66 -9.57 5.82 -7.41
N TRP A 67 -10.63 6.37 -7.98
CA TRP A 67 -11.65 7.18 -7.32
C TRP A 67 -12.92 6.38 -6.98
N LEU A 68 -13.04 5.12 -7.44
CA LEU A 68 -14.28 4.33 -7.34
C LEU A 68 -14.44 3.63 -5.98
N HIS A 69 -13.33 3.26 -5.33
CA HIS A 69 -13.35 2.53 -4.07
C HIS A 69 -13.30 3.46 -2.85
N PRO A 70 -13.94 3.08 -1.72
CA PRO A 70 -13.76 3.77 -0.45
C PRO A 70 -12.28 3.97 -0.10
N PRO A 71 -11.87 5.18 0.31
CA PRO A 71 -10.45 5.55 0.38
C PRO A 71 -9.70 5.00 1.61
N LEU A 72 -10.31 4.14 2.44
CA LEU A 72 -9.69 3.69 3.70
C LEU A 72 -8.31 3.05 3.48
N ALA A 73 -8.19 2.14 2.52
CA ALA A 73 -6.91 1.53 2.18
C ALA A 73 -5.87 2.56 1.72
N LYS A 74 -6.31 3.55 0.95
CA LYS A 74 -5.44 4.60 0.41
C LYS A 74 -5.01 5.60 1.49
N TYR A 75 -5.86 5.88 2.48
CA TYR A 75 -5.49 6.65 3.67
C TYR A 75 -4.47 5.91 4.53
N THR A 76 -4.62 4.59 4.71
CA THR A 76 -3.62 3.80 5.42
C THR A 76 -2.28 3.76 4.68
N GLN A 77 -2.30 3.63 3.35
CA GLN A 77 -1.10 3.73 2.51
C GLN A 77 -0.50 5.13 2.57
N ALA A 78 -1.29 6.20 2.47
CA ALA A 78 -0.82 7.58 2.57
C ALA A 78 -0.14 7.85 3.94
N LEU A 79 -0.71 7.34 5.03
CA LEU A 79 -0.07 7.42 6.35
C LEU A 79 1.26 6.67 6.38
N SER A 80 1.33 5.46 5.81
CA SER A 80 2.58 4.70 5.69
C SER A 80 3.62 5.43 4.84
N ILE A 81 3.22 6.07 3.73
CA ILE A 81 4.09 6.92 2.90
C ILE A 81 4.62 8.11 3.71
N LEU A 82 3.78 8.77 4.51
CA LEU A 82 4.21 9.88 5.36
C LEU A 82 5.24 9.46 6.43
N LEU A 83 5.15 8.21 6.91
CA LEU A 83 6.05 7.67 7.95
C LEU A 83 7.34 7.07 7.37
N LEU A 84 7.27 6.41 6.21
CA LEU A 84 8.37 5.61 5.64
C LEU A 84 8.96 6.19 4.35
N GLY A 85 8.31 7.19 3.76
CA GLY A 85 8.62 7.76 2.45
C GLY A 85 7.91 7.05 1.29
N GLU A 86 8.05 7.62 0.10
CA GLU A 86 7.54 7.06 -1.16
C GLU A 86 8.42 5.91 -1.68
N ILE A 87 8.48 4.84 -0.89
CA ILE A 87 9.14 3.58 -1.22
C ILE A 87 8.11 2.45 -1.18
N ALA A 88 8.45 1.28 -1.73
CA ALA A 88 7.54 0.11 -1.74
C ALA A 88 6.95 -0.18 -0.34
N TRP A 89 7.78 -0.11 0.71
CA TRP A 89 7.34 -0.31 2.09
C TRP A 89 6.29 0.69 2.60
N GLY A 90 6.27 1.91 2.04
CA GLY A 90 5.29 2.93 2.41
C GLY A 90 3.97 2.78 1.64
N ALA A 91 4.01 2.22 0.43
CA ALA A 91 2.87 2.19 -0.49
C ALA A 91 2.16 0.83 -0.61
N THR A 92 2.65 -0.23 0.05
CA THR A 92 2.06 -1.59 0.04
C THR A 92 1.24 -1.91 1.28
#